data_AF-A0A4S9JMC1-F1
#
_entry.id   AF-A0A4S9JMC1-F1
#
_cell.length_a   1.000
_cell.length_b   1.000
_cell.length_c   1.000
_cell.angle_alpha   90.00
_cell.angle_beta   90.00
_cell.angle_gamma   90.00
#
_symmetry.space_group_name_H-M   'P 1'
#
loop_
_entity.id
_entity.type
_entity.pdbx_description
1 polymer ?
#
loop_
_entity_poly.entity_id
_entity_poly.type
_entity_poly.pdbx_seq_one_letter_code
_entity_poly.pdbx_strand_id
1 'polypeptide(L)'
;MNNDDKSEAWRSENGEEGWAGETRRPSMLNCIDNSGAALVECVKVLKMKRAAKIGDRIIVVVQKQRNFGPESGPGGSVSISAANKVRRGDIRHAVVVRTAKKYQRPDGSVVKFDDNACVLINKGGEPIGSRLNGVYLCRLHCRMSTNVI
;
A
#
# COMPACT_ATOMS: atom_id res chain seq x y z
N MET A 1 -16.98 -21.12 -40.40
CA MET A 1 -15.56 -20.77 -40.20
C MET A 1 -15.39 -20.46 -38.72
N ASN A 2 -14.69 -21.36 -38.03
CA ASN A 2 -14.38 -21.26 -36.62
C ASN A 2 -13.59 -19.98 -36.32
N ASN A 3 -13.74 -19.48 -35.10
CA ASN A 3 -12.64 -19.54 -34.13
C ASN A 3 -13.21 -19.40 -32.72
N ASP A 4 -13.34 -20.55 -32.08
CA ASP A 4 -13.17 -20.68 -30.64
C ASP A 4 -11.88 -19.95 -30.22
N ASP A 5 -12.01 -19.02 -29.29
CA ASP A 5 -11.01 -18.72 -28.27
C ASP A 5 -11.78 -18.11 -27.08
N LYS A 6 -12.45 -18.95 -26.30
CA LYS A 6 -11.93 -19.42 -25.00
C LYS A 6 -11.39 -18.25 -24.16
N SER A 7 -12.19 -17.72 -23.25
CA SER A 7 -12.20 -18.17 -21.86
C SER A 7 -10.82 -18.05 -21.18
N GLU A 8 -10.46 -16.87 -20.70
CA GLU A 8 -9.40 -16.70 -19.71
C GLU A 8 -9.98 -15.95 -18.51
N ALA A 9 -10.87 -16.64 -17.79
CA ALA A 9 -11.29 -16.23 -16.46
C ALA A 9 -10.09 -16.34 -15.51
N TRP A 10 -9.55 -15.21 -15.06
CA TRP A 10 -8.48 -15.22 -14.06
C TRP A 10 -9.08 -15.43 -12.66
N ARG A 11 -8.93 -16.66 -12.14
CA ARG A 11 -9.35 -17.06 -10.79
C ARG A 11 -8.60 -16.25 -9.73
N SER A 12 -9.35 -15.58 -8.86
CA SER A 12 -8.84 -15.07 -7.59
C SER A 12 -9.09 -16.10 -6.47
N GLU A 13 -8.23 -16.12 -5.46
CA GLU A 13 -8.24 -17.11 -4.35
C GLU A 13 -9.50 -17.05 -3.45
N ASN A 14 -10.50 -16.21 -3.76
CA ASN A 14 -11.74 -16.08 -2.97
C ASN A 14 -13.03 -16.44 -3.74
N GLY A 15 -12.94 -16.96 -4.98
CA GLY A 15 -14.10 -17.61 -5.63
C GLY A 15 -15.26 -16.71 -6.06
N GLU A 16 -15.16 -15.38 -5.97
CA GLU A 16 -16.22 -14.49 -6.46
C GLU A 16 -15.99 -14.15 -7.94
N GLU A 17 -16.99 -14.48 -8.78
CA GLU A 17 -17.02 -14.17 -10.21
C GLU A 17 -17.36 -12.68 -10.42
N GLY A 18 -16.47 -11.92 -11.03
CA GLY A 18 -16.73 -10.52 -11.42
C GLY A 18 -16.76 -10.39 -12.94
N TRP A 19 -17.86 -9.86 -13.48
CA TRP A 19 -18.01 -9.53 -14.90
C TRP A 19 -17.06 -8.40 -15.34
N ALA A 20 -16.74 -8.33 -16.63
CA ALA A 20 -16.04 -7.21 -17.24
C ALA A 20 -16.90 -5.94 -17.12
N GLY A 21 -16.68 -5.17 -16.06
CA GLY A 21 -17.52 -4.04 -15.63
C GLY A 21 -17.58 -3.89 -14.11
N GLU A 22 -17.28 -4.95 -13.36
CA GLU A 22 -17.15 -4.90 -11.90
C GLU A 22 -15.87 -4.13 -11.54
N THR A 23 -16.04 -2.89 -11.06
CA THR A 23 -14.93 -2.07 -10.59
C THR A 23 -14.37 -2.77 -9.34
N ARG A 24 -13.28 -3.55 -9.49
CA ARG A 24 -12.63 -4.22 -8.35
C ARG A 24 -12.46 -3.20 -7.23
N ARG A 25 -13.17 -3.41 -6.10
CA ARG A 25 -13.10 -2.48 -4.98
C ARG A 25 -11.64 -2.33 -4.57
N PRO A 26 -11.09 -1.12 -4.62
CA PRO A 26 -9.68 -0.93 -4.34
C PRO A 26 -9.44 -1.21 -2.85
N SER A 27 -8.32 -1.86 -2.54
CA SER A 27 -8.00 -2.21 -1.16
C SER A 27 -7.44 -1.00 -0.42
N MET A 28 -8.01 -0.68 0.73
CA MET A 28 -7.54 0.39 1.62
C MET A 28 -6.47 -0.13 2.57
N LEU A 29 -5.42 0.65 2.79
CA LEU A 29 -4.33 0.34 3.70
C LEU A 29 -4.06 1.51 4.64
N ASN A 30 -3.80 1.19 5.90
CA ASN A 30 -3.32 2.17 6.88
C ASN A 30 -1.86 2.52 6.57
N CYS A 31 -1.55 3.81 6.48
CA CYS A 31 -0.17 4.24 6.37
C CYS A 31 0.45 4.34 7.77
N ILE A 32 1.50 3.58 8.06
CA ILE A 32 2.08 3.52 9.41
C ILE A 32 3.39 4.30 9.57
N ASP A 33 3.66 5.24 8.66
CA ASP A 33 4.81 6.14 8.78
C ASP A 33 4.38 7.56 9.20
N ASN A 34 5.35 8.39 9.56
CA ASN A 34 5.12 9.81 9.84
C ASN A 34 5.23 10.71 8.60
N SER A 35 4.95 10.20 7.40
CA SER A 35 5.01 11.01 6.16
C SER A 35 3.92 12.07 6.08
N GLY A 36 2.80 11.85 6.78
CA GLY A 36 1.58 12.65 6.66
C GLY A 36 0.37 11.86 6.19
N ALA A 37 0.54 10.70 5.54
CA ALA A 37 -0.59 9.88 5.13
C ALA A 37 -1.20 9.11 6.32
N ALA A 38 -2.53 9.04 6.38
CA ALA A 38 -3.27 8.22 7.34
C ALA A 38 -3.82 6.95 6.67
N LEU A 39 -4.46 7.12 5.52
CA LEU A 39 -5.15 6.06 4.80
C LEU A 39 -4.86 6.21 3.30
N VAL A 40 -4.52 5.09 2.66
CA VAL A 40 -4.20 5.05 1.24
C VAL A 40 -4.98 3.97 0.52
N GLU A 41 -5.22 4.20 -0.75
CA GLU A 41 -5.89 3.26 -1.66
C GLU A 41 -4.87 2.60 -2.58
N CYS A 42 -4.89 1.28 -2.68
CA CYS A 42 -4.03 0.54 -3.60
C CYS A 42 -4.58 0.60 -5.03
N VAL A 43 -3.78 1.15 -5.95
CA VAL A 43 -4.10 1.25 -7.37
C VAL A 43 -3.51 0.08 -8.15
N LYS A 44 -2.24 -0.26 -7.86
CA LYS A 44 -1.50 -1.24 -8.65
C LYS A 44 -0.41 -1.93 -7.86
N VAL A 45 -0.29 -3.24 -8.02
CA VAL A 45 0.87 -4.00 -7.55
C VAL A 45 1.98 -3.95 -8.60
N LEU A 46 3.19 -3.61 -8.19
CA LEU A 46 4.32 -3.56 -9.13
C LEU A 46 4.87 -4.96 -9.40
N LYS A 47 5.28 -5.20 -10.65
CA LYS A 47 5.92 -6.44 -11.17
C LYS A 47 5.06 -7.71 -11.18
N MET A 48 3.85 -7.71 -10.62
CA MET A 48 3.03 -8.92 -10.53
C MET A 48 1.56 -8.65 -10.90
N LYS A 49 0.89 -9.65 -11.48
CA LYS A 49 -0.56 -9.61 -11.79
C LYS A 49 -1.45 -10.20 -10.68
N ARG A 50 -0.87 -10.49 -9.50
CA ARG A 50 -1.56 -11.05 -8.32
C ARG A 50 -1.79 -10.00 -7.24
N ALA A 51 -2.62 -10.32 -6.25
CA ALA A 51 -2.76 -9.53 -5.04
C ALA A 51 -1.41 -9.36 -4.32
N ALA A 52 -1.19 -8.19 -3.70
CA ALA A 52 0.02 -7.89 -2.97
C ALA A 52 0.15 -8.75 -1.70
N LYS A 53 1.37 -9.15 -1.39
CA LYS A 53 1.77 -9.79 -0.13
C LYS A 53 2.68 -8.84 0.64
N ILE A 54 2.95 -9.16 1.91
CA ILE A 54 3.91 -8.43 2.73
C ILE A 54 5.26 -8.35 1.98
N GLY A 55 5.82 -7.15 1.84
CA GLY A 55 7.07 -6.87 1.14
C GLY A 55 6.94 -6.52 -0.35
N ASP A 56 5.75 -6.60 -0.92
CA ASP A 56 5.52 -6.17 -2.30
C ASP A 56 5.42 -4.64 -2.40
N ARG A 57 6.00 -4.07 -3.47
CA ARG A 57 5.87 -2.64 -3.80
C ARG A 57 4.56 -2.41 -4.54
N ILE A 58 3.83 -1.38 -4.14
CA ILE A 58 2.52 -0.99 -4.70
C ILE A 58 2.50 0.50 -5.03
N ILE A 59 1.61 0.89 -5.95
CA ILE A 59 1.23 2.28 -6.21
C ILE A 59 -0.05 2.56 -5.45
N VAL A 60 -0.07 3.67 -4.72
CA VAL A 60 -1.18 4.08 -3.88
C VAL A 60 -1.59 5.52 -4.13
N VAL A 61 -2.85 5.83 -3.87
CA VAL A 61 -3.36 7.21 -3.79
C VAL A 61 -3.65 7.53 -2.32
N VAL A 62 -3.20 8.70 -1.86
CA VAL A 62 -3.47 9.15 -0.48
C VAL A 62 -4.92 9.59 -0.36
N GLN A 63 -5.70 8.89 0.46
CA GLN A 63 -7.13 9.19 0.65
C GLN A 63 -7.39 10.07 1.87
N LYS A 64 -6.62 9.86 2.95
CA LYS A 64 -6.70 10.68 4.16
C LYS A 64 -5.29 11.06 4.62
N GLN A 65 -5.13 12.32 5.03
CA GLN A 65 -3.92 12.86 5.62
C GLN A 65 -4.09 12.93 7.15
N ARG A 66 -2.99 12.79 7.90
CA ARG A 66 -2.94 13.09 9.33
C ARG A 66 -2.75 14.60 9.47
N ASN A 67 -3.68 15.26 10.16
CA ASN A 67 -3.53 16.68 10.49
C ASN A 67 -2.51 16.80 11.62
N PHE A 68 -1.36 17.41 11.33
CA PHE A 68 -0.37 17.83 12.32
C PHE A 68 -0.46 19.36 12.47
N GLY A 69 -1.40 19.87 13.28
CA GLY A 69 -1.50 21.31 13.59
C GLY A 69 -2.19 22.21 12.53
N PRO A 70 -2.47 23.49 12.86
CA PRO A 70 -3.62 24.22 12.32
C PRO A 70 -3.47 24.66 10.87
N GLU A 71 -4.45 24.21 10.11
CA GLU A 71 -5.13 24.77 8.94
C GLU A 71 -4.46 25.98 8.25
N SER A 72 -3.92 25.74 7.05
CA SER A 72 -3.84 26.80 6.04
C SER A 72 -5.27 27.01 5.52
N GLY A 73 -5.88 28.14 5.84
CA GLY A 73 -7.19 28.53 5.31
C GLY A 73 -7.22 28.58 3.77
N PRO A 74 -8.40 28.83 3.17
CA PRO A 74 -8.56 28.84 1.72
C PRO A 74 -7.67 29.94 1.11
N GLY A 75 -6.65 29.55 0.34
CA GLY A 75 -5.68 30.47 -0.28
C GLY A 75 -4.30 30.52 0.39
N GLY A 76 -4.10 29.83 1.51
CA GLY A 76 -2.77 29.70 2.13
C GLY A 76 -1.90 28.72 1.35
N SER A 77 -0.78 29.19 0.79
CA SER A 77 0.27 28.30 0.31
C SER A 77 0.72 27.43 1.48
N VAL A 78 0.29 26.16 1.48
CA VAL A 78 0.60 25.18 2.52
C VAL A 78 2.12 25.03 2.49
N SER A 79 2.81 25.80 3.34
CA SER A 79 4.21 25.61 3.59
C SER A 79 4.34 24.14 3.94
N ILE A 80 5.16 23.41 3.18
CA ILE A 80 5.54 22.04 3.52
C ILE A 80 6.25 22.18 4.86
N SER A 81 5.49 22.20 5.96
CA SER A 81 6.07 21.96 7.27
C SER A 81 6.81 20.64 7.08
N ALA A 82 8.07 20.56 7.52
CA ALA A 82 8.88 19.37 7.34
C ALA A 82 8.17 18.09 7.88
N ALA A 83 7.14 18.28 8.71
CA ALA A 83 6.22 17.27 9.23
C ALA A 83 5.23 16.67 8.21
N ASN A 84 4.82 17.38 7.15
CA ASN A 84 3.79 16.91 6.22
C ASN A 84 4.31 16.83 4.78
N LYS A 85 4.92 15.69 4.44
CA LYS A 85 5.59 15.45 3.14
C LYS A 85 4.63 15.00 2.03
N VAL A 86 3.40 14.62 2.38
CA VAL A 86 2.40 14.09 1.44
C VAL A 86 1.04 14.75 1.63
N ARG A 87 0.30 14.93 0.53
CA ARG A 87 -1.04 15.53 0.51
C ARG A 87 -2.09 14.51 0.09
N ARG A 88 -3.36 14.76 0.45
CA ARG A 88 -4.49 13.99 -0.09
C ARG A 88 -4.51 14.11 -1.62
N GLY A 89 -4.76 13.00 -2.30
CA GLY A 89 -4.74 12.88 -3.76
C GLY A 89 -3.37 12.54 -4.36
N ASP A 90 -2.29 12.60 -3.58
CA ASP A 90 -0.96 12.24 -4.08
C ASP A 90 -0.90 10.77 -4.48
N ILE A 91 -0.33 10.51 -5.65
CA ILE A 91 0.04 9.17 -6.10
C ILE A 91 1.47 8.87 -5.66
N ARG A 92 1.66 7.84 -4.84
CA ARG A 92 2.95 7.47 -4.23
C ARG A 92 3.25 5.99 -4.39
N HIS A 93 4.51 5.62 -4.18
CA HIS A 93 4.89 4.22 -4.02
C HIS A 93 4.78 3.86 -2.53
N ALA A 94 4.47 2.60 -2.26
CA ALA A 94 4.45 2.07 -0.90
C ALA A 94 4.91 0.61 -0.87
N VAL A 95 5.22 0.11 0.31
CA VAL A 95 5.41 -1.32 0.56
C VAL A 95 4.40 -1.81 1.58
N VAL A 96 3.82 -2.97 1.30
CA VAL A 96 2.89 -3.63 2.23
C VAL A 96 3.68 -4.21 3.41
N VAL A 97 3.29 -3.87 4.63
CA VAL A 97 4.01 -4.29 5.85
C VAL A 97 3.18 -5.19 6.77
N ARG A 98 1.85 -5.09 6.69
CA ARG A 98 0.89 -5.98 7.34
C ARG A 98 -0.25 -6.32 6.40
N THR A 99 -0.80 -7.53 6.58
CA THR A 99 -2.00 -7.98 5.87
C THR A 99 -2.93 -8.74 6.81
N ALA A 100 -4.23 -8.48 6.69
CA ALA A 100 -5.27 -9.25 7.36
C ALA A 100 -5.40 -10.68 6.77
N LYS A 101 -4.96 -10.87 5.52
CA LYS A 101 -4.80 -12.19 4.91
C LYS A 101 -3.62 -12.93 5.54
N LYS A 102 -3.80 -14.23 5.79
CA LYS A 102 -2.74 -15.12 6.30
C LYS A 102 -1.53 -15.10 5.35
N TYR A 103 -0.35 -14.93 5.92
CA TYR A 103 0.93 -14.99 5.22
C TYR A 103 1.73 -16.18 5.78
N GLN A 104 2.00 -17.16 4.91
CA GLN A 104 2.84 -18.31 5.26
C GLN A 104 4.31 -17.98 4.99
N ARG A 105 5.14 -18.18 6.01
CA ARG A 105 6.58 -17.98 5.94
C ARG A 105 7.27 -19.22 5.34
N PRO A 106 8.52 -19.08 4.86
CA PRO A 106 9.30 -20.21 4.33
C PRO A 106 9.56 -21.34 5.34
N ASP A 107 9.58 -21.02 6.63
CA ASP A 107 9.71 -22.00 7.72
C ASP A 107 8.39 -22.74 8.02
N GLY A 108 7.32 -22.46 7.28
CA GLY A 108 6.00 -23.07 7.45
C GLY A 108 5.10 -22.35 8.46
N SER A 109 5.63 -21.44 9.28
CA SER A 109 4.82 -20.68 10.23
C SER A 109 3.87 -19.70 9.52
N VAL A 110 2.73 -19.41 10.15
CA VAL A 110 1.69 -18.54 9.59
C VAL A 110 1.55 -17.28 10.43
N VAL A 111 1.55 -16.12 9.77
CA VAL A 111 1.30 -14.82 10.39
C VAL A 111 0.02 -14.22 9.84
N LYS A 112 -0.80 -13.65 10.71
CA LYS A 112 -1.97 -12.87 10.36
C LYS A 112 -1.97 -11.61 11.24
N PHE A 113 -2.25 -10.47 10.63
CA PHE A 113 -2.46 -9.21 11.35
C PHE A 113 -3.94 -8.85 11.40
N ASP A 114 -4.30 -7.88 12.22
CA ASP A 114 -5.69 -7.41 12.34
C ASP A 114 -6.07 -6.50 11.16
N ASP A 115 -5.11 -5.76 10.61
CA ASP A 115 -5.31 -4.77 9.55
C ASP A 115 -4.33 -4.92 8.37
N ASN A 116 -4.63 -4.22 7.28
CA ASN A 116 -3.71 -4.02 6.16
C ASN A 116 -2.98 -2.70 6.36
N ALA A 117 -1.65 -2.72 6.27
CA ALA A 117 -0.84 -1.53 6.45
C ALA A 117 0.31 -1.44 5.45
N CYS A 118 0.76 -0.21 5.19
CA CYS A 118 1.89 0.07 4.32
C CYS A 118 2.74 1.26 4.81
N VAL A 119 3.92 1.37 4.22
CA VAL A 119 4.87 2.49 4.41
C VAL A 119 5.10 3.15 3.06
N LEU A 120 5.07 4.48 3.00
CA LEU A 120 5.33 5.20 1.76
C LEU A 120 6.82 5.22 1.46
N ILE A 121 7.16 5.04 0.18
CA ILE A 121 8.54 5.05 -0.30
C ILE A 121 8.67 5.96 -1.53
N ASN A 122 9.87 6.44 -1.78
CA ASN A 122 10.23 7.05 -3.06
C ASN A 122 10.45 5.97 -4.14
N LYS A 123 10.69 6.38 -5.39
CA LYS A 123 10.97 5.45 -6.50
C LYS A 123 12.24 4.62 -6.27
N GLY A 124 13.23 5.18 -5.57
CA GLY A 124 14.46 4.48 -5.15
C GLY A 124 14.20 3.37 -4.13
N GLY A 125 13.07 3.42 -3.43
CA GLY A 125 12.68 2.45 -2.40
C GLY A 125 13.04 2.86 -0.97
N GLU A 126 13.44 4.10 -0.77
CA GLU A 126 13.69 4.68 0.56
C GLU A 126 12.38 5.22 1.14
N PRO A 127 12.18 5.15 2.48
CA PRO A 127 10.95 5.62 3.11
C PRO A 127 10.80 7.14 2.98
N ILE A 128 9.56 7.60 2.81
CA ILE A 128 9.24 9.03 2.84
C ILE A 128 9.22 9.55 4.28
N GLY A 129 8.60 8.78 5.19
CA GLY A 129 8.65 9.02 6.62
C GLY A 129 10.03 8.70 7.20
N SER A 130 10.35 9.33 8.33
CA SER A 130 11.57 9.07 9.11
C SER A 130 11.34 8.07 10.25
N ARG A 131 10.08 7.75 10.57
CA ARG A 131 9.71 6.83 11.66
C ARG A 131 8.52 5.98 11.25
N LEU A 132 8.51 4.73 11.73
CA LEU A 132 7.41 3.77 11.58
C LEU A 132 6.73 3.54 12.92
N ASN A 133 5.40 3.38 12.90
CA ASN A 133 4.59 3.23 14.09
C ASN A 133 3.99 1.81 14.19
N GLY A 134 4.14 1.19 15.36
CA GLY A 134 3.53 -0.10 15.69
C GLY A 134 4.32 -1.31 15.19
N VAL A 135 3.75 -2.50 15.37
CA VAL A 135 4.38 -3.77 15.03
C VAL A 135 4.28 -4.04 13.52
N TYR A 136 5.36 -4.52 12.92
CA TYR A 136 5.41 -4.98 11.53
C TYR A 136 6.40 -6.13 11.40
N LEU A 137 6.33 -6.85 10.28
CA LEU A 137 7.16 -8.02 10.05
C LEU A 137 8.61 -7.62 9.72
N CYS A 138 9.55 -7.94 10.61
CA CYS A 138 10.97 -7.51 10.55
C CYS A 138 11.71 -7.88 9.23
N ARG A 139 11.28 -8.91 8.48
CA ARG A 139 11.98 -9.33 7.24
C ARG A 139 11.88 -8.32 6.08
N LEU A 140 11.10 -7.24 6.22
CA LEU A 140 11.06 -6.14 5.23
C LEU A 140 12.43 -5.45 5.04
N HIS A 141 13.32 -5.52 6.04
CA HIS A 141 14.67 -4.97 5.98
C HIS A 141 15.58 -5.59 4.91
N CYS A 142 15.23 -6.76 4.34
CA CYS A 142 16.09 -7.44 3.37
C CYS A 142 15.80 -7.06 1.90
N ARG A 143 14.72 -6.29 1.63
CA ARG A 143 14.33 -5.85 0.26
C ARG A 143 14.03 -4.35 0.13
N MET A 144 13.91 -3.64 1.24
CA MET A 144 14.06 -2.19 1.26
C MET A 144 15.56 -1.91 1.41
N SER A 145 16.10 -1.00 0.61
CA SER A 145 17.50 -0.60 0.75
C SER A 145 17.72 0.04 2.12
N THR A 146 18.13 -0.79 3.08
CA THR A 146 19.12 -0.57 4.14
C THR A 146 19.03 0.59 5.12
N ASN A 147 18.01 1.46 5.14
CA ASN A 147 17.94 2.53 6.16
C ASN A 147 16.52 2.79 6.68
N VAL A 148 15.87 1.76 7.23
CA VAL A 148 14.66 1.95 8.04
C VAL A 148 14.81 1.10 9.30
N ILE A 149 14.40 1.65 10.42
CA ILE A 149 14.63 1.23 11.80
C ILE A 149 13.86 -0.05 12.14
#